data_AF-A0AAW9A4E8-F1
#
_entry.id   AF-A0AAW9A4E8-F1
#
_cell.length_a   1.000
_cell.length_b   1.000
_cell.length_c   1.000
_cell.angle_alpha   90.00
_cell.angle_beta   90.00
_cell.angle_gamma   90.00
#
_symmetry.space_group_name_H-M   'P 1'
#
loop_
_entity.id
_entity.type
_entity.pdbx_description
1 polymer ?
#
loop_
_entity_poly.entity_id
_entity_poly.type
_entity_poly.pdbx_seq_one_letter_code
_entity_poly.pdbx_strand_id
1 'polypeptide(L)'
;MSYEAKLMQMKKLLKKKPAESNEKPEEPKRKRPPSPPYEENWLAAGLTKEENKYGIIYKRVVTYGPEHFHGKYKLSSLLGTVESWREANEIHPLAPDLSRPLVFFDTETTGLKGAGTLIFLMGFIEYTETKFTLTQYVLPGPDHEAAFLYASNFWKIPMSVVMYNGKSFDMPQVETRWTMNRDHLPPLLKHTEIDLLHGSKRIWKNEMDTFKLTAVEEEQLGFFREGDIPGYMAPIIYQDAVKNGRPEMLMKVLMHNEWDILSLVTLYIRSTNLLLEEQQLSSANSKTNIGKWYRDLKSFDRSKKVLGDVIAEFGAEEPMAHFHIGFILKKENRHTEAISSFKIAADGIDGRERIIAFEELAKLYEHKVKELDTALRYTRMAIKLLNNNSDFPERFKKRMGNDFEYREIRLRKKLFPGEAHQPTKTVF
;
A
#
# COMPACT_ATOMS: atom_id res chain seq x y z
N MET A 1 -22.97 -44.98 34.39
CA MET A 1 -24.20 -44.24 34.02
C MET A 1 -24.22 -44.07 32.51
N SER A 2 -25.33 -44.47 31.85
CA SER A 2 -25.53 -44.36 30.40
C SER A 2 -25.45 -42.91 29.93
N TYR A 3 -24.91 -42.69 28.72
CA TYR A 3 -24.81 -41.39 28.05
C TYR A 3 -26.18 -40.67 27.96
N GLU A 4 -27.27 -41.43 27.87
CA GLU A 4 -28.64 -40.90 27.88
C GLU A 4 -29.03 -40.26 29.23
N ALA A 5 -28.52 -40.78 30.35
CA ALA A 5 -28.79 -40.21 31.66
C ALA A 5 -28.11 -38.84 31.83
N LYS A 6 -26.90 -38.67 31.28
CA LYS A 6 -26.19 -37.37 31.22
C LYS A 6 -26.93 -36.37 30.32
N LEU A 7 -27.43 -36.82 29.17
CA LEU A 7 -28.23 -35.99 28.25
C LEU A 7 -29.55 -35.51 28.88
N MET A 8 -30.24 -36.37 29.63
CA MET A 8 -31.47 -35.96 30.36
C MET A 8 -31.19 -34.98 31.49
N GLN A 9 -30.04 -35.10 32.18
CA GLN A 9 -29.61 -34.13 33.18
C GLN A 9 -29.31 -32.76 32.57
N MET A 10 -28.69 -32.71 31.40
CA MET A 10 -28.42 -31.47 30.66
C MET A 10 -29.71 -30.84 30.11
N LYS A 11 -30.72 -31.63 29.75
CA LYS A 11 -32.04 -31.15 29.31
C LYS A 11 -32.81 -30.41 30.41
N LYS A 12 -32.56 -30.72 31.69
CA LYS A 12 -33.14 -29.99 32.84
C LYS A 12 -32.52 -28.61 33.04
N LEU A 13 -31.29 -28.37 32.56
CA LEU A 13 -30.63 -27.06 32.60
C LEU A 13 -31.11 -26.10 31.48
N LEU A 14 -31.83 -26.61 30.48
CA LEU A 14 -32.32 -25.83 29.32
C LEU A 14 -33.75 -25.28 29.49
N LYS A 15 -34.45 -25.58 30.58
CA LYS A 15 -35.79 -25.02 30.84
C LYS A 15 -35.67 -23.64 31.50
N LYS A 16 -35.66 -22.59 30.67
CA LYS A 16 -35.93 -21.20 31.08
C LYS A 16 -37.32 -21.13 31.75
N LYS A 17 -37.39 -20.74 33.02
CA LYS A 17 -38.60 -20.14 33.59
C LYS A 17 -38.85 -18.79 32.90
N PRO A 18 -40.10 -18.38 32.65
CA PRO A 18 -40.38 -16.99 32.28
C PRO A 18 -39.96 -16.12 33.47
N ALA A 19 -39.07 -15.16 33.22
CA ALA A 19 -38.73 -14.16 34.23
C ALA A 19 -39.94 -13.22 34.37
N GLU A 20 -40.50 -13.18 35.57
CA GLU A 20 -41.36 -12.09 36.02
C GLU A 20 -40.61 -10.77 35.86
N SER A 21 -41.36 -9.74 35.47
CA SER A 21 -40.90 -8.37 35.30
C SER A 21 -40.12 -7.89 36.52
N ASN A 22 -38.82 -7.66 36.33
CA ASN A 22 -38.04 -6.75 37.15
C ASN A 22 -37.00 -6.09 36.26
N GLU A 23 -36.82 -4.81 36.54
CA GLU A 23 -36.00 -3.80 35.87
C GLU A 23 -34.76 -4.36 35.14
N LYS A 24 -34.47 -3.80 33.95
CA LYS A 24 -33.18 -3.99 33.28
C LYS A 24 -32.09 -3.82 34.35
N PRO A 25 -31.20 -4.80 34.58
CA PRO A 25 -30.02 -4.54 35.37
C PRO A 25 -29.32 -3.37 34.68
N GLU A 26 -29.17 -2.23 35.38
CA GLU A 26 -28.25 -1.20 34.90
C GLU A 26 -26.94 -1.91 34.59
N GLU A 27 -26.49 -1.82 33.33
CA GLU A 27 -25.14 -2.26 32.97
C GLU A 27 -24.19 -1.71 34.03
N PRO A 28 -23.29 -2.52 34.61
CA PRO A 28 -22.38 -2.04 35.63
C PRO A 28 -21.60 -0.88 35.02
N LYS A 29 -21.96 0.36 35.40
CA LYS A 29 -21.29 1.58 34.97
C LYS A 29 -19.84 1.44 35.41
N ARG A 30 -18.97 1.00 34.49
CA ARG A 30 -17.54 0.85 34.74
C ARG A 30 -17.09 2.19 35.32
N LYS A 31 -16.63 2.18 36.57
CA LYS A 31 -16.14 3.41 37.23
C LYS A 31 -15.06 3.97 36.32
N ARG A 32 -15.20 5.24 35.92
CA ARG A 32 -14.21 5.92 35.07
C ARG A 32 -12.84 5.74 35.72
N PRO A 33 -11.81 5.32 34.97
CA PRO A 33 -10.50 5.17 35.57
C PRO A 33 -9.98 6.54 36.03
N PRO A 34 -9.31 6.63 37.19
CA PRO A 34 -8.78 7.88 37.71
C PRO A 34 -7.65 8.41 36.80
N SER A 35 -7.29 9.69 36.97
CA SER A 35 -6.07 10.23 36.36
C SER A 35 -4.84 9.41 36.77
N PRO A 36 -3.88 9.18 35.84
CA PRO A 36 -2.64 8.52 36.18
C PRO A 36 -1.77 9.38 37.11
N PRO A 37 -0.91 8.77 37.95
CA PRO A 37 -0.09 9.48 38.92
C PRO A 37 0.97 10.41 38.29
N TYR A 38 1.27 10.23 37.01
CA TYR A 38 2.26 11.03 36.26
C TYR A 38 1.63 12.12 35.37
N GLU A 39 0.32 12.37 35.53
CA GLU A 39 -0.42 13.37 34.74
C GLU A 39 0.27 14.74 34.74
N GLU A 40 0.68 15.24 35.91
CA GLU A 40 1.30 16.56 36.05
C GLU A 40 2.55 16.71 35.17
N ASN A 41 3.38 15.66 35.08
CA ASN A 41 4.60 15.68 34.26
C ASN A 41 4.27 15.73 32.76
N TRP A 42 3.27 14.96 32.32
CA TRP A 42 2.84 14.92 30.93
C TRP A 42 2.24 16.27 30.50
N LEU A 43 1.45 16.90 31.37
CA LEU A 43 0.90 18.24 31.14
C LEU A 43 2.01 19.30 31.10
N ALA A 44 2.98 19.23 32.02
CA ALA A 44 4.13 20.13 32.05
C ALA A 44 5.01 20.02 30.79
N ALA A 45 5.05 18.84 30.15
CA ALA A 45 5.75 18.62 28.89
C ALA A 45 5.00 19.11 27.64
N GLY A 46 3.78 19.66 27.81
CA GLY A 46 3.00 20.26 26.72
C GLY A 46 1.89 19.36 26.15
N LEU A 47 1.60 18.22 26.77
CA LEU A 47 0.39 17.47 26.47
C LEU A 47 -0.83 18.17 27.09
N THR A 48 -1.99 17.98 26.47
CA THR A 48 -3.27 18.47 26.98
C THR A 48 -4.17 17.29 27.33
N LYS A 49 -4.99 17.45 28.36
CA LYS A 49 -5.95 16.43 28.77
C LYS A 49 -7.24 16.55 27.96
N GLU A 50 -7.76 15.42 27.51
CA GLU A 50 -9.11 15.29 26.98
C GLU A 50 -9.85 14.18 27.75
N GLU A 51 -11.14 14.39 28.00
CA GLU A 51 -11.98 13.40 28.67
C GLU A 51 -13.21 13.08 27.84
N ASN A 52 -13.58 11.81 27.79
CA ASN A 52 -14.85 11.37 27.22
C ASN A 52 -15.54 10.35 28.15
N LYS A 53 -16.70 9.84 27.72
CA LYS A 53 -17.52 8.93 28.55
C LYS A 53 -16.81 7.63 28.95
N TYR A 54 -15.73 7.24 28.27
CA TYR A 54 -14.97 6.01 28.56
C TYR A 54 -13.71 6.26 29.40
N GLY A 55 -13.22 7.50 29.53
CA GLY A 55 -12.02 7.80 30.31
C GLY A 55 -11.25 9.04 29.82
N ILE A 56 -9.97 9.09 30.20
CA ILE A 56 -9.02 10.16 29.94
C ILE A 56 -8.10 9.77 28.77
N ILE A 57 -7.73 10.76 27.96
CA ILE A 57 -6.73 10.67 26.90
C ILE A 57 -5.84 11.91 26.99
N TYR A 58 -4.57 11.79 26.64
CA TYR A 58 -3.70 12.94 26.47
C TYR A 58 -3.49 13.21 24.99
N LYS A 59 -3.35 14.48 24.61
CA LYS A 59 -3.09 14.84 23.23
C LYS A 59 -2.11 15.98 23.07
N ARG A 60 -1.39 15.96 21.96
CA ARG A 60 -0.60 17.07 21.44
C ARG A 60 -1.24 17.57 20.16
N VAL A 61 -1.33 18.89 20.01
CA VAL A 61 -1.83 19.53 18.79
C VAL A 61 -0.75 20.48 18.29
N VAL A 62 -0.37 20.31 17.03
CA VAL A 62 0.58 21.19 16.32
C VAL A 62 -0.12 21.70 15.08
N THR A 63 0.05 22.98 14.76
CA THR A 63 -0.54 23.57 13.57
C THR A 63 0.53 24.10 12.65
N TYR A 64 0.42 23.83 11.36
CA TYR A 64 1.32 24.33 10.33
C TYR A 64 0.54 25.25 9.40
N GLY A 65 1.14 26.38 9.06
CA GLY A 65 0.62 27.23 7.99
C GLY A 65 0.68 26.52 6.64
N PRO A 66 -0.12 26.97 5.66
CA PRO A 66 -0.14 26.39 4.31
C PRO A 66 1.24 26.42 3.64
N GLU A 67 2.06 27.41 3.99
CA GLU A 67 3.39 27.64 3.42
C GLU A 67 4.51 26.82 4.07
N HIS A 68 4.19 25.97 5.06
CA HIS A 68 5.17 25.11 5.70
C HIS A 68 5.75 24.09 4.70
N PHE A 69 7.06 23.86 4.79
CA PHE A 69 7.78 22.88 3.98
C PHE A 69 8.16 21.68 4.82
N HIS A 70 8.00 20.50 4.24
CA HIS A 70 8.56 19.26 4.75
C HIS A 70 9.37 18.60 3.62
N GLY A 71 10.68 18.53 3.82
CA GLY A 71 11.63 18.32 2.71
C GLY A 71 11.50 19.42 1.65
N LYS A 72 11.40 19.02 0.38
CA LYS A 72 11.30 19.92 -0.78
C LYS A 72 9.87 20.39 -1.08
N TYR A 73 8.86 19.89 -0.36
CA TYR A 73 7.46 20.06 -0.72
C TYR A 73 6.73 20.92 0.30
N LYS A 74 5.88 21.80 -0.21
CA LYS A 74 5.01 22.64 0.60
C LYS A 74 3.71 21.91 0.90
N LEU A 75 3.21 21.99 2.13
CA LEU A 75 1.98 21.29 2.51
C LEU A 75 0.76 21.75 1.69
N SER A 76 0.64 23.04 1.37
CA SER A 76 -0.47 23.57 0.56
C SER A 76 -0.56 23.00 -0.86
N SER A 77 0.50 22.39 -1.38
CA SER A 77 0.45 21.65 -2.65
C SER A 77 -0.53 20.48 -2.63
N LEU A 78 -0.95 20.03 -1.44
CA LEU A 78 -2.03 19.05 -1.28
C LEU A 78 -3.35 19.54 -1.90
N LEU A 79 -3.65 20.84 -1.84
CA LEU A 79 -4.90 21.36 -2.40
C LEU A 79 -4.92 21.18 -3.92
N GLY A 80 -3.81 21.51 -4.59
CA GLY A 80 -3.66 21.23 -6.02
C GLY A 80 -3.73 19.74 -6.34
N THR A 81 -3.10 18.90 -5.49
CA THR A 81 -3.14 17.44 -5.61
C THR A 81 -4.58 16.89 -5.60
N VAL A 82 -5.41 17.39 -4.68
CA VAL A 82 -6.83 17.01 -4.55
C VAL A 82 -7.63 17.45 -5.78
N GLU A 83 -7.39 18.66 -6.29
CA GLU A 83 -8.04 19.13 -7.51
C GLU A 83 -7.59 18.34 -8.75
N SER A 84 -6.31 17.97 -8.86
CA SER A 84 -5.85 17.10 -9.96
C SER A 84 -6.54 15.74 -9.96
N TRP A 85 -6.77 15.14 -8.78
CA TRP A 85 -7.57 13.92 -8.69
C TRP A 85 -9.03 14.14 -9.10
N ARG A 86 -9.62 15.29 -8.73
CA ARG A 86 -10.99 15.68 -9.12
C ARG A 86 -11.12 15.83 -10.63
N GLU A 87 -10.18 16.50 -11.26
CA GLU A 87 -10.14 16.73 -12.71
C GLU A 87 -9.90 15.43 -13.48
N ALA A 88 -8.96 14.61 -13.01
CA ALA A 88 -8.67 13.32 -13.62
C ALA A 88 -9.90 12.41 -13.58
N ASN A 89 -10.63 12.41 -12.45
CA ASN A 89 -11.82 11.58 -12.22
C ASN A 89 -11.57 10.09 -12.55
N GLU A 90 -10.36 9.61 -12.23
CA GLU A 90 -9.89 8.25 -12.51
C GLU A 90 -9.98 7.37 -11.26
N ILE A 91 -10.33 6.10 -11.45
CA ILE A 91 -10.24 5.11 -10.37
C ILE A 91 -8.78 4.65 -10.26
N HIS A 92 -8.12 5.06 -9.19
CA HIS A 92 -6.73 4.71 -8.92
C HIS A 92 -6.53 4.33 -7.44
N PRO A 93 -5.60 3.41 -7.09
CA PRO A 93 -5.35 3.07 -5.68
C PRO A 93 -4.85 4.23 -4.79
N LEU A 94 -4.37 5.32 -5.41
CA LEU A 94 -4.01 6.57 -4.71
C LEU A 94 -5.07 7.68 -4.87
N ALA A 95 -6.13 7.45 -5.64
CA ALA A 95 -7.24 8.40 -5.71
C ALA A 95 -8.04 8.36 -4.40
N PRO A 96 -8.28 9.51 -3.76
CA PRO A 96 -9.09 9.57 -2.56
C PRO A 96 -10.59 9.53 -2.93
N ASP A 97 -11.44 9.11 -2.00
CA ASP A 97 -12.87 9.41 -2.11
C ASP A 97 -13.07 10.87 -1.71
N LEU A 98 -13.22 11.74 -2.72
CA LEU A 98 -13.35 13.19 -2.59
C LEU A 98 -14.65 13.64 -1.91
N SER A 99 -15.62 12.74 -1.73
CA SER A 99 -16.83 13.03 -0.95
C SER A 99 -16.59 12.94 0.57
N ARG A 100 -15.41 12.46 0.97
CA ARG A 100 -15.02 12.24 2.36
C ARG A 100 -13.86 13.16 2.76
N PRO A 101 -13.73 13.49 4.04
CA PRO A 101 -12.52 14.15 4.54
C PRO A 101 -11.27 13.32 4.24
N LEU A 102 -10.21 13.99 3.80
CA LEU A 102 -8.89 13.40 3.60
C LEU A 102 -8.05 13.59 4.86
N VAL A 103 -7.55 12.49 5.42
CA VAL A 103 -6.77 12.47 6.65
C VAL A 103 -5.54 11.61 6.43
N PHE A 104 -4.39 12.05 6.94
CA PHE A 104 -3.17 11.24 6.99
C PHE A 104 -2.99 10.72 8.40
N PHE A 105 -2.64 9.44 8.50
CA PHE A 105 -2.72 8.68 9.72
C PHE A 105 -1.53 7.76 9.89
N ASP A 106 -1.01 7.68 11.10
CA ASP A 106 0.06 6.77 11.50
C ASP A 106 -0.09 6.40 12.99
N THR A 107 0.38 5.21 13.36
CA THR A 107 0.28 4.70 14.74
C THR A 107 1.60 4.23 15.31
N GLU A 108 1.76 4.39 16.62
CA GLU A 108 2.79 3.69 17.39
C GLU A 108 2.17 2.66 18.31
N THR A 109 2.85 1.53 18.42
CA THR A 109 2.28 0.30 19.00
C THR A 109 3.27 -0.33 19.95
N THR A 110 2.76 -1.01 20.98
CA THR A 110 3.59 -1.64 22.03
C THR A 110 4.33 -2.91 21.55
N GLY A 111 4.14 -3.31 20.30
CA GLY A 111 4.71 -4.51 19.69
C GLY A 111 4.23 -4.67 18.25
N LEU A 112 4.75 -5.65 17.52
CA LEU A 112 4.46 -5.79 16.09
C LEU A 112 3.14 -6.50 15.77
N LYS A 113 2.74 -7.51 16.56
CA LYS A 113 1.54 -8.34 16.34
C LYS A 113 1.05 -9.01 17.64
N GLY A 114 -0.25 -9.31 17.69
CA GLY A 114 -0.87 -10.20 18.68
C GLY A 114 -1.89 -9.50 19.58
N ALA A 115 -2.73 -10.28 20.27
CA ALA A 115 -3.86 -9.77 21.04
C ALA A 115 -3.47 -8.84 22.21
N GLY A 116 -2.23 -8.95 22.70
CA GLY A 116 -1.68 -8.08 23.75
C GLY A 116 -1.07 -6.78 23.24
N THR A 117 -0.98 -6.57 21.92
CA THR A 117 -0.45 -5.32 21.36
C THR A 117 -1.51 -4.23 21.48
N LEU A 118 -1.15 -3.14 22.16
CA LEU A 118 -1.90 -1.88 22.22
C LEU A 118 -1.32 -0.88 21.22
N ILE A 119 -2.20 -0.12 20.59
CA ILE A 119 -1.84 1.17 19.98
C ILE A 119 -1.75 2.18 21.11
N PHE A 120 -0.62 2.86 21.24
CA PHE A 120 -0.42 3.87 22.28
C PHE A 120 -0.33 5.30 21.75
N LEU A 121 -0.08 5.46 20.45
CA LEU A 121 -0.11 6.74 19.75
C LEU A 121 -0.96 6.61 18.49
N MET A 122 -1.89 7.53 18.30
CA MET A 122 -2.58 7.72 17.03
C MET A 122 -2.37 9.17 16.60
N GLY A 123 -1.61 9.36 15.53
CA GLY A 123 -1.37 10.67 14.96
C GLY A 123 -2.20 10.88 13.70
N PHE A 124 -2.73 12.09 13.57
CA PHE A 124 -3.56 12.52 12.46
C PHE A 124 -3.06 13.87 11.96
N ILE A 125 -3.05 14.11 10.66
CA ILE A 125 -3.03 15.47 10.13
C ILE A 125 -4.12 15.64 9.09
N GLU A 126 -4.81 16.77 9.17
CA GLU A 126 -5.87 17.17 8.24
C GLU A 126 -5.72 18.66 7.93
N TYR A 127 -6.19 19.06 6.74
CA TYR A 127 -6.28 20.46 6.36
C TYR A 127 -7.64 21.02 6.78
N THR A 128 -7.65 21.91 7.77
CA THR A 128 -8.85 22.56 8.30
C THR A 128 -8.86 24.03 7.88
N GLU A 129 -9.80 24.41 7.01
CA GLU A 129 -10.08 25.76 6.48
C GLU A 129 -8.88 26.54 5.92
N THR A 130 -7.90 26.85 6.77
CA THR A 130 -6.72 27.70 6.48
C THR A 130 -5.38 27.07 6.87
N LYS A 131 -5.36 25.95 7.61
CA LYS A 131 -4.13 25.39 8.19
C LYS A 131 -4.15 23.87 8.28
N PHE A 132 -2.97 23.28 8.37
CA PHE A 132 -2.81 21.86 8.68
C PHE A 132 -2.77 21.69 10.19
N THR A 133 -3.65 20.84 10.73
CA THR A 133 -3.73 20.56 12.15
C THR A 133 -3.32 19.11 12.39
N LEU A 134 -2.17 18.92 13.05
CA LEU A 134 -1.69 17.62 13.47
C LEU A 134 -2.13 17.36 14.90
N THR A 135 -2.87 16.28 15.12
CA THR A 135 -3.34 15.85 16.43
C THR A 135 -2.79 14.47 16.74
N GLN A 136 -2.13 14.34 17.87
CA GLN A 136 -1.56 13.10 18.36
C GLN A 136 -2.23 12.73 19.67
N TYR A 137 -2.98 11.64 19.67
CA TYR A 137 -3.55 11.07 20.89
C TYR A 137 -2.57 10.08 21.50
N VAL A 138 -2.36 10.15 22.81
CA VAL A 138 -1.50 9.27 23.60
C VAL A 138 -2.35 8.52 24.62
N LEU A 139 -2.21 7.20 24.63
CA LEU A 139 -2.86 6.32 25.59
C LEU A 139 -2.19 6.47 26.96
N PRO A 140 -2.89 6.87 28.04
CA PRO A 140 -2.26 6.87 29.36
C PRO A 140 -2.12 5.46 29.94
N GLY A 141 -3.02 4.55 29.62
CA GLY A 141 -2.86 3.17 30.05
C GLY A 141 -3.96 2.26 29.52
N PRO A 142 -3.81 0.94 29.68
CA PRO A 142 -4.73 -0.03 29.10
C PRO A 142 -6.20 0.20 29.49
N ASP A 143 -6.47 0.66 30.70
CA ASP A 143 -7.84 0.93 31.19
C ASP A 143 -8.54 2.10 30.47
N HIS A 144 -7.79 2.92 29.74
CA HIS A 144 -8.27 4.06 28.97
C HIS A 144 -8.41 3.77 27.47
N GLU A 145 -8.18 2.54 27.02
CA GLU A 145 -8.15 2.21 25.59
C GLU A 145 -9.46 2.54 24.86
N ALA A 146 -10.62 2.25 25.46
CA ALA A 146 -11.90 2.62 24.85
C ALA A 146 -12.02 4.15 24.67
N ALA A 147 -11.51 4.93 25.63
CA ALA A 147 -11.49 6.39 25.53
C ALA A 147 -10.59 6.86 24.38
N PHE A 148 -9.41 6.26 24.28
CA PHE A 148 -8.42 6.50 23.23
C PHE A 148 -8.95 6.18 21.83
N LEU A 149 -9.48 4.97 21.61
CA LEU A 149 -10.05 4.57 20.33
C LEU A 149 -11.22 5.45 19.92
N TYR A 150 -12.10 5.79 20.87
CA TYR A 150 -13.24 6.67 20.61
C TYR A 150 -12.82 8.07 20.13
N ALA A 151 -11.70 8.59 20.64
CA ALA A 151 -11.17 9.91 20.28
C ALA A 151 -10.71 10.01 18.80
N SER A 152 -10.39 8.88 18.15
CA SER A 152 -10.01 8.84 16.72
C SER A 152 -11.12 9.30 15.76
N ASN A 153 -12.38 9.33 16.20
CA ASN A 153 -13.56 9.60 15.36
C ASN A 153 -13.76 8.64 14.17
N PHE A 154 -13.04 7.52 14.09
CA PHE A 154 -13.25 6.52 13.03
C PHE A 154 -14.66 5.88 13.03
N TRP A 155 -15.38 5.95 14.14
CA TRP A 155 -16.78 5.52 14.23
C TRP A 155 -17.79 6.58 13.76
N LYS A 156 -17.36 7.84 13.56
CA LYS A 156 -18.26 8.98 13.39
C LYS A 156 -18.65 9.22 11.94
N ILE A 157 -17.65 9.31 11.06
CA ILE A 157 -17.84 9.49 9.62
C ILE A 157 -16.82 8.67 8.83
N PRO A 158 -17.18 8.15 7.63
CA PRO A 158 -16.20 7.56 6.73
C PRO A 158 -15.22 8.62 6.24
N MET A 159 -13.95 8.25 6.08
CA MET A 159 -12.84 9.13 5.69
C MET A 159 -12.03 8.48 4.58
N SER A 160 -11.26 9.30 3.86
CA SER A 160 -10.15 8.86 3.02
C SER A 160 -8.87 8.94 3.83
N VAL A 161 -8.30 7.80 4.20
CA VAL A 161 -7.18 7.69 5.14
C VAL A 161 -5.92 7.29 4.38
N VAL A 162 -4.93 8.18 4.39
CA VAL A 162 -3.62 7.98 3.76
C VAL A 162 -2.61 7.52 4.80
N MET A 163 -1.96 6.39 4.55
CA MET A 163 -0.97 5.77 5.45
C MET A 163 0.23 5.27 4.65
N TYR A 164 1.32 4.95 5.33
CA TYR A 164 2.45 4.22 4.76
C TYR A 164 2.45 2.79 5.30
N ASN A 165 2.17 1.79 4.45
CA ASN A 165 2.06 0.38 4.85
C ASN A 165 0.88 0.08 5.80
N GLY A 166 -0.02 1.04 6.02
CA GLY A 166 -1.07 0.91 7.03
C GLY A 166 -2.19 -0.09 6.71
N LYS A 167 -2.35 -0.51 5.45
CA LYS A 167 -3.27 -1.61 5.12
C LYS A 167 -2.83 -2.93 5.72
N SER A 168 -1.52 -3.10 5.94
CA SER A 168 -0.94 -4.33 6.48
C SER A 168 -0.62 -4.24 7.97
N PHE A 169 -0.59 -3.02 8.54
CA PHE A 169 -0.13 -2.76 9.91
C PHE A 169 -1.14 -1.96 10.72
N ASP A 170 -1.35 -0.67 10.42
CA ASP A 170 -2.19 0.23 11.23
C ASP A 170 -3.66 -0.19 11.28
N MET A 171 -4.34 -0.29 10.12
CA MET A 171 -5.77 -0.57 10.06
C MET A 171 -6.15 -1.93 10.67
N PRO A 172 -5.42 -3.04 10.39
CA PRO A 172 -5.69 -4.32 11.06
C PRO A 172 -5.56 -4.25 12.59
N GLN A 173 -4.65 -3.42 13.11
CA GLN A 173 -4.54 -3.20 14.55
C GLN A 173 -5.71 -2.40 15.08
N VAL A 174 -6.09 -1.30 14.43
CA VAL A 174 -7.28 -0.51 14.76
C VAL A 174 -8.52 -1.41 14.82
N GLU A 175 -8.77 -2.21 13.78
CA GLU A 175 -9.89 -3.15 13.72
C GLU A 175 -9.88 -4.17 14.87
N THR A 176 -8.71 -4.72 15.18
CA THR A 176 -8.53 -5.67 16.29
C THR A 176 -8.84 -5.01 17.64
N ARG A 177 -8.29 -3.83 17.90
CA ARG A 177 -8.51 -3.10 19.16
C ARG A 177 -9.96 -2.65 19.30
N TRP A 178 -10.58 -2.25 18.19
CA TRP A 178 -12.01 -1.92 18.14
C TRP A 178 -12.88 -3.13 18.47
N THR A 179 -12.55 -4.29 17.90
CA THR A 179 -13.27 -5.55 18.15
C THR A 179 -13.18 -5.96 19.61
N MET A 180 -12.02 -5.79 20.26
CA MET A 180 -11.87 -6.05 21.70
C MET A 180 -12.69 -5.11 22.59
N ASN A 181 -12.99 -3.90 22.09
CA ASN A 181 -13.76 -2.88 22.80
C ASN A 181 -15.21 -2.75 22.27
N ARG A 182 -15.70 -3.72 21.46
CA ARG A 182 -16.98 -3.63 20.74
C ARG A 182 -18.23 -3.51 21.62
N ASP A 183 -18.17 -4.01 22.85
CA ASP A 183 -19.30 -3.91 23.79
C ASP A 183 -19.44 -2.48 24.35
N HIS A 184 -18.41 -1.65 24.18
CA HIS A 184 -18.38 -0.28 24.67
C HIS A 184 -18.44 0.74 23.52
N LEU A 185 -17.73 0.49 22.42
CA LEU A 185 -17.57 1.42 21.31
C LEU A 185 -18.70 1.28 20.28
N PRO A 186 -19.10 2.38 19.62
CA PRO A 186 -19.88 2.28 18.40
C PRO A 186 -19.11 1.48 17.32
N PRO A 187 -19.80 0.90 16.33
CA PRO A 187 -19.13 0.17 15.25
C PRO A 187 -18.10 1.03 14.52
N LEU A 188 -16.94 0.43 14.21
CA LEU A 188 -15.95 1.04 13.33
C LEU A 188 -16.53 1.17 11.93
N LEU A 189 -16.41 2.35 11.32
CA LEU A 189 -16.86 2.57 9.95
C LEU A 189 -15.81 2.09 8.94
N LYS A 190 -16.26 1.86 7.70
CA LYS A 190 -15.35 1.49 6.60
C LYS A 190 -14.77 2.75 5.93
N HIS A 191 -13.47 2.91 6.05
CA HIS A 191 -12.72 4.00 5.45
C HIS A 191 -12.21 3.65 4.04
N THR A 192 -11.93 4.68 3.25
CA THR A 192 -11.20 4.54 1.99
C THR A 192 -9.72 4.59 2.33
N GLU A 193 -9.03 3.47 2.20
CA GLU A 193 -7.63 3.37 2.61
C GLU A 193 -6.70 3.56 1.40
N ILE A 194 -5.78 4.51 1.52
CA ILE A 194 -4.71 4.77 0.55
C ILE A 194 -3.38 4.40 1.20
N ASP A 195 -2.63 3.52 0.55
CA ASP A 195 -1.34 3.02 1.07
C ASP A 195 -0.19 3.43 0.17
N LEU A 196 0.65 4.32 0.69
CA LEU A 196 1.76 4.92 -0.03
C LEU A 196 2.93 3.96 -0.25
N LEU A 197 3.10 2.90 0.56
CA LEU A 197 4.19 1.94 0.35
C LEU A 197 4.02 1.21 -0.98
N HIS A 198 2.79 0.80 -1.28
CA HIS A 198 2.48 0.10 -2.52
C HIS A 198 2.62 1.02 -3.74
N GLY A 199 2.22 2.28 -3.62
CA GLY A 199 2.43 3.29 -4.66
C GLY A 199 3.93 3.53 -4.91
N SER A 200 4.68 3.75 -3.83
CA SER A 200 6.13 3.97 -3.87
C SER A 200 6.87 2.85 -4.59
N LYS A 201 6.58 1.59 -4.22
CA LYS A 201 7.15 0.41 -4.88
C LYS A 201 6.79 0.27 -6.34
N ARG A 202 5.64 0.79 -6.75
CA ARG A 202 5.19 0.73 -8.15
C ARG A 202 5.79 1.82 -8.99
N ILE A 203 6.08 2.99 -8.43
CA ILE A 203 6.69 4.13 -9.12
C ILE A 203 8.21 3.92 -9.21
N TRP A 204 8.89 3.77 -8.07
CA TRP A 204 10.35 3.79 -8.00
C TRP A 204 10.99 2.39 -7.99
N LYS A 205 10.32 1.40 -8.57
CA LYS A 205 10.88 0.05 -8.66
C LYS A 205 12.20 0.10 -9.46
N ASN A 206 13.26 -0.48 -8.92
CA ASN A 206 14.62 -0.48 -9.50
C ASN A 206 15.34 0.88 -9.45
N GLU A 207 14.79 1.88 -8.77
CA GLU A 207 15.49 3.13 -8.46
C GLU A 207 15.91 3.24 -6.99
N MET A 208 15.25 2.49 -6.12
CA MET A 208 15.53 2.46 -4.69
C MET A 208 15.87 1.05 -4.22
N ASP A 209 16.88 0.95 -3.35
CA ASP A 209 17.28 -0.32 -2.72
C ASP A 209 16.30 -0.76 -1.62
N THR A 210 15.66 0.22 -0.97
CA THR A 210 14.70 -0.03 0.10
C THR A 210 13.54 0.94 0.07
N PHE A 211 12.40 0.51 0.59
CA PHE A 211 11.18 1.30 0.71
C PHE A 211 10.79 1.44 2.18
N LYS A 212 11.77 1.71 3.04
CA LYS A 212 11.52 2.24 4.38
C LYS A 212 11.19 3.72 4.22
N LEU A 213 10.32 4.25 5.08
CA LEU A 213 9.88 5.64 4.97
C LEU A 213 11.06 6.62 5.00
N THR A 214 12.06 6.39 5.87
CA THR A 214 13.28 7.20 5.93
C THR A 214 14.07 7.25 4.62
N ALA A 215 14.19 6.14 3.89
CA ALA A 215 14.85 6.13 2.59
C ALA A 215 14.04 6.91 1.53
N VAL A 216 12.71 6.77 1.56
CA VAL A 216 11.82 7.52 0.67
C VAL A 216 11.86 9.01 0.97
N GLU A 217 11.95 9.39 2.24
CA GLU A 217 12.13 10.78 2.67
C GLU A 217 13.38 11.41 2.09
N GLU A 218 14.52 10.74 2.24
CA GLU A 218 15.81 11.26 1.77
C GLU A 218 15.84 11.35 0.25
N GLU A 219 15.51 10.26 -0.44
CA GLU A 219 15.68 10.15 -1.90
C GLU A 219 14.59 10.89 -2.68
N GLN A 220 13.32 10.83 -2.23
CA GLN A 220 12.19 11.38 -2.99
C GLN A 220 11.67 12.70 -2.42
N LEU A 221 11.78 12.90 -1.11
CA LEU A 221 11.31 14.12 -0.44
C LEU A 221 12.42 15.14 -0.21
N GLY A 222 13.70 14.70 -0.18
CA GLY A 222 14.81 15.52 0.27
C GLY A 222 14.71 15.93 1.74
N PHE A 223 14.03 15.12 2.55
CA PHE A 223 13.92 15.32 3.99
C PHE A 223 14.91 14.41 4.71
N PHE A 224 15.76 15.01 5.55
CA PHE A 224 16.75 14.30 6.34
C PHE A 224 16.43 14.53 7.81
N ARG A 225 16.25 13.45 8.56
CA ARG A 225 15.92 13.53 9.98
C ARG A 225 17.18 13.85 10.80
N GLU A 226 17.06 14.79 11.73
CA GLU A 226 18.14 15.12 12.68
C GLU A 226 17.74 14.73 14.11
N GLY A 227 18.51 13.85 14.75
CA GLY A 227 18.29 13.47 16.15
C GLY A 227 17.07 12.57 16.40
N ASP A 228 16.61 11.85 15.38
CA ASP A 228 15.50 10.90 15.47
C ASP A 228 15.83 9.71 16.39
N ILE A 229 14.79 9.14 16.99
CA ILE A 229 14.91 7.89 17.74
C ILE A 229 14.75 6.69 16.80
N PRO A 230 15.41 5.55 17.06
CA PRO A 230 15.10 4.32 16.35
C PRO A 230 13.66 3.88 16.67
N GLY A 231 12.82 3.66 15.64
CA GLY A 231 11.39 3.32 15.85
C GLY A 231 11.14 2.10 16.75
N TYR A 232 12.05 1.11 16.77
CA TYR A 232 11.94 -0.04 17.69
C TYR A 232 12.04 0.33 19.19
N MET A 233 12.48 1.55 19.52
CA MET A 233 12.54 2.07 20.89
C MET A 233 11.21 2.67 21.35
N ALA A 234 10.31 3.04 20.43
CA ALA A 234 9.04 3.68 20.77
C ALA A 234 8.20 2.90 21.80
N PRO A 235 8.05 1.56 21.69
CA PRO A 235 7.35 0.76 22.71
C PRO A 235 7.98 0.85 24.11
N ILE A 236 9.31 0.82 24.17
CA ILE A 236 10.08 0.80 25.43
C ILE A 236 9.96 2.17 26.11
N ILE A 237 10.09 3.24 25.32
CA ILE A 237 9.94 4.62 25.78
C ILE A 237 8.53 4.85 26.34
N TYR A 238 7.49 4.36 25.64
CA TYR A 238 6.12 4.45 26.11
C TYR A 238 5.92 3.73 27.45
N GLN A 239 6.43 2.51 27.59
CA GLN A 239 6.34 1.76 28.85
C GLN A 239 7.04 2.48 30.00
N ASP A 240 8.20 3.09 29.75
CA ASP A 240 8.91 3.90 30.75
C ASP A 240 8.10 5.15 31.14
N ALA A 241 7.52 5.84 30.16
CA ALA A 241 6.71 7.04 30.39
C ALA A 241 5.46 6.75 31.25
N VAL A 242 4.79 5.60 31.03
CA VAL A 242 3.63 5.18 31.83
C VAL A 242 4.04 4.64 33.21
N LYS A 243 5.21 4.05 33.34
CA LYS A 243 5.67 3.48 34.62
C LYS A 243 6.30 4.52 35.55
N ASN A 244 7.15 5.36 35.00
CA ASN A 244 8.00 6.29 35.74
C ASN A 244 7.60 7.76 35.55
N GLY A 245 6.64 8.03 34.65
CA GLY A 245 6.11 9.36 34.44
C GLY A 245 7.03 10.35 33.75
N ARG A 246 8.07 9.86 33.05
CA ARG A 246 9.09 10.67 32.38
C ARG A 246 8.70 10.98 30.92
N PRO A 247 8.27 12.21 30.61
CA PRO A 247 7.73 12.52 29.29
C PRO A 247 8.81 12.86 28.26
N GLU A 248 10.07 13.08 28.65
CA GLU A 248 11.09 13.67 27.77
C GLU A 248 11.36 12.80 26.53
N MET A 249 11.49 11.49 26.73
CA MET A 249 11.66 10.56 25.62
C MET A 249 10.36 10.30 24.88
N LEU A 250 9.21 10.34 25.58
CA LEU A 250 7.90 10.23 24.95
C LEU A 250 7.69 11.36 23.94
N MET A 251 8.10 12.60 24.26
CA MET A 251 8.03 13.72 23.32
C MET A 251 8.85 13.48 22.06
N LYS A 252 9.96 12.73 22.12
CA LYS A 252 10.71 12.33 20.93
C LYS A 252 9.95 11.30 20.07
N VAL A 253 9.19 10.40 20.69
CA VAL A 253 8.28 9.49 19.95
C VAL A 253 7.19 10.29 19.24
N LEU A 254 6.62 11.30 19.89
CA LEU A 254 5.66 12.19 19.24
C LEU A 254 6.30 12.98 18.09
N MET A 255 7.55 13.42 18.22
CA MET A 255 8.26 14.08 17.12
C MET A 255 8.55 13.13 15.96
N HIS A 256 8.90 11.87 16.22
CA HIS A 256 9.08 10.83 15.20
C HIS A 256 7.80 10.64 14.37
N ASN A 257 6.69 10.36 15.04
CA ASN A 257 5.38 10.17 14.41
C ASN A 257 4.88 11.45 13.71
N GLU A 258 5.22 12.64 14.24
CA GLU A 258 4.95 13.91 13.55
C GLU A 258 5.67 13.97 12.19
N TRP A 259 6.95 13.61 12.13
CA TRP A 259 7.70 13.56 10.87
C TRP A 259 7.15 12.50 9.92
N ASP A 260 6.82 11.31 10.42
CA ASP A 260 6.20 10.27 9.59
C ASP A 260 4.95 10.81 8.91
N ILE A 261 4.07 11.45 9.67
CA ILE A 261 2.80 12.00 9.19
C ILE A 261 2.99 13.15 8.19
N LEU A 262 3.92 14.07 8.44
CA LEU A 262 4.26 15.14 7.48
C LEU A 262 4.86 14.57 6.19
N SER A 263 5.65 13.50 6.29
CA SER A 263 6.15 12.74 5.14
C SER A 263 5.02 12.08 4.36
N LEU A 264 3.95 11.59 5.02
CA LEU A 264 2.79 11.07 4.29
C LEU A 264 2.15 12.13 3.40
N VAL A 265 1.98 13.36 3.91
CA VAL A 265 1.38 14.48 3.15
C VAL A 265 2.20 14.77 1.90
N THR A 266 3.50 14.99 2.07
CA THR A 266 4.40 15.38 0.99
C THR A 266 4.71 14.23 0.02
N LEU A 267 4.76 12.99 0.50
CA LEU A 267 4.87 11.81 -0.36
C LEU A 267 3.62 11.59 -1.19
N TYR A 268 2.43 11.85 -0.63
CA TYR A 268 1.19 11.75 -1.39
C TYR A 268 1.11 12.81 -2.50
N ILE A 269 1.51 14.04 -2.20
CA ILE A 269 1.67 15.12 -3.19
C ILE A 269 2.63 14.65 -4.30
N ARG A 270 3.86 14.27 -3.95
CA ARG A 270 4.86 13.85 -4.93
C ARG A 270 4.39 12.67 -5.79
N SER A 271 3.84 11.64 -5.15
CA SER A 271 3.36 10.44 -5.85
C SER A 271 2.23 10.77 -6.81
N THR A 272 1.29 11.63 -6.41
CA THR A 272 0.18 12.05 -7.28
C THR A 272 0.66 12.90 -8.44
N ASN A 273 1.55 13.86 -8.19
CA ASN A 273 2.08 14.72 -9.25
C ASN A 273 2.80 13.90 -10.32
N LEU A 274 3.57 12.88 -9.93
CA LEU A 274 4.19 11.95 -10.88
C LEU A 274 3.18 11.17 -11.74
N LEU A 275 2.00 10.88 -11.20
CA LEU A 275 0.97 10.12 -11.90
C LEU A 275 0.14 11.01 -12.85
N LEU A 276 -0.18 12.23 -12.41
CA LEU A 276 -1.16 13.08 -13.08
C LEU A 276 -0.57 14.25 -13.87
N GLU A 277 0.60 14.77 -13.49
CA GLU A 277 1.22 15.94 -14.11
C GLU A 277 2.30 15.56 -15.13
N GLU A 278 2.16 16.03 -16.37
CA GLU A 278 3.02 15.63 -17.50
C GLU A 278 4.44 16.20 -17.45
N GLN A 279 4.64 17.35 -16.80
CA GLN A 279 5.92 18.08 -16.81
C GLN A 279 6.81 17.79 -15.61
N GLN A 280 6.47 16.80 -14.80
CA GLN A 280 7.26 16.47 -13.61
C GLN A 280 8.55 15.74 -13.98
N LEU A 281 9.67 16.27 -13.47
CA LEU A 281 10.98 15.63 -13.55
C LEU A 281 10.91 14.26 -12.89
N SER A 282 11.16 13.22 -13.68
CA SER A 282 11.21 11.83 -13.27
C SER A 282 12.09 11.05 -14.24
N SER A 283 12.73 10.00 -13.74
CA SER A 283 13.54 9.11 -14.58
C SER A 283 12.66 8.35 -15.59
N ALA A 284 13.27 7.93 -16.69
CA ALA A 284 12.60 7.11 -17.69
C ALA A 284 12.07 5.77 -17.10
N ASN A 285 12.80 5.19 -16.14
CA ASN A 285 12.37 3.99 -15.42
C ASN A 285 11.10 4.24 -14.60
N SER A 286 11.01 5.33 -13.84
CA SER A 286 9.80 5.71 -13.08
C SER A 286 8.60 5.95 -14.00
N LYS A 287 8.79 6.69 -15.11
CA LYS A 287 7.73 6.89 -16.11
C LYS A 287 7.26 5.55 -16.71
N THR A 288 8.20 4.67 -17.06
CA THR A 288 7.89 3.31 -17.56
C THR A 288 7.10 2.48 -16.56
N ASN A 289 7.50 2.53 -15.29
CA ASN A 289 6.83 1.87 -14.17
C ASN A 289 5.40 2.41 -13.96
N ILE A 290 5.20 3.72 -14.06
CA ILE A 290 3.87 4.36 -14.02
C ILE A 290 3.01 3.91 -15.20
N GLY A 291 3.55 3.96 -16.42
CA GLY A 291 2.87 3.48 -17.62
C GLY A 291 2.46 2.02 -17.49
N LYS A 292 3.33 1.17 -16.97
CA LYS A 292 3.03 -0.22 -16.62
C LYS A 292 1.89 -0.32 -15.60
N TRP A 293 1.92 0.49 -14.54
CA TRP A 293 0.90 0.45 -13.50
C TRP A 293 -0.48 0.81 -14.05
N TYR A 294 -0.59 1.86 -14.87
CA TYR A 294 -1.84 2.19 -15.56
C TYR A 294 -2.35 1.05 -16.44
N ARG A 295 -1.46 0.31 -17.12
CA ARG A 295 -1.85 -0.90 -17.88
C ARG A 295 -2.41 -1.98 -16.97
N ASP A 296 -1.76 -2.25 -15.84
CA ASP A 296 -2.22 -3.26 -14.87
C ASP A 296 -3.61 -2.90 -14.32
N LEU A 297 -3.90 -1.59 -14.19
CA LEU A 297 -5.22 -1.04 -13.84
C LEU A 297 -6.21 -0.99 -15.01
N LYS A 298 -5.81 -1.42 -16.22
CA LYS A 298 -6.59 -1.37 -17.46
C LYS A 298 -6.90 0.05 -17.97
N SER A 299 -6.21 1.07 -17.48
CA SER A 299 -6.24 2.43 -18.04
C SER A 299 -5.27 2.51 -19.23
N PHE A 300 -5.70 1.91 -20.35
CA PHE A 300 -4.83 1.73 -21.52
C PHE A 300 -4.45 3.05 -22.20
N ASP A 301 -5.36 4.03 -22.23
CA ASP A 301 -5.08 5.33 -22.84
C ASP A 301 -4.00 6.08 -22.06
N ARG A 302 -4.11 6.12 -20.73
CA ARG A 302 -3.09 6.75 -19.88
C ARG A 302 -1.77 6.02 -19.92
N SER A 303 -1.82 4.69 -19.87
CA SER A 303 -0.64 3.84 -20.02
C SER A 303 0.09 4.10 -21.35
N LYS A 304 -0.66 4.15 -22.46
CA LYS A 304 -0.13 4.41 -23.80
C LYS A 304 0.47 5.80 -23.91
N LYS A 305 -0.18 6.81 -23.32
CA LYS A 305 0.35 8.18 -23.27
C LYS A 305 1.71 8.21 -22.56
N VAL A 306 1.76 7.77 -21.30
CA VAL A 306 2.99 7.79 -20.49
C VAL A 306 4.11 6.98 -21.14
N LEU A 307 3.84 5.77 -21.62
CA LEU A 307 4.85 4.94 -22.30
C LEU A 307 5.28 5.56 -23.64
N GLY A 308 4.34 6.20 -24.35
CA GLY A 308 4.61 6.91 -25.59
C GLY A 308 5.53 8.10 -25.38
N ASP A 309 5.34 8.87 -24.30
CA ASP A 309 6.20 10.00 -23.96
C ASP A 309 7.63 9.55 -23.67
N VAL A 310 7.82 8.44 -22.93
CA VAL A 310 9.15 7.84 -22.71
C VAL A 310 9.79 7.42 -24.03
N ILE A 311 9.05 6.77 -24.92
CA ILE A 311 9.56 6.32 -26.22
C ILE A 311 9.88 7.50 -27.14
N ALA A 312 9.09 8.57 -27.09
CA ALA A 312 9.34 9.78 -27.86
C ALA A 312 10.61 10.51 -27.38
N GLU A 313 10.87 10.49 -26.08
CA GLU A 313 12.03 11.15 -25.45
C GLU A 313 13.32 10.32 -25.61
N PHE A 314 13.28 9.00 -25.34
CA PHE A 314 14.47 8.14 -25.23
C PHE A 314 14.60 7.10 -26.36
N GLY A 315 13.59 6.94 -27.21
CA GLY A 315 13.64 6.03 -28.35
C GLY A 315 13.87 4.57 -27.94
N ALA A 316 14.89 3.93 -28.53
CA ALA A 316 15.20 2.51 -28.31
C ALA A 316 16.04 2.24 -27.05
N GLU A 317 16.54 3.29 -26.37
CA GLU A 317 17.33 3.18 -25.14
C GLU A 317 16.48 2.73 -23.94
N GLU A 318 15.16 2.84 -24.05
CA GLU A 318 14.19 2.42 -23.03
C GLU A 318 13.38 1.19 -23.47
N PRO A 319 14.01 0.00 -23.58
CA PRO A 319 13.37 -1.17 -24.17
C PRO A 319 12.22 -1.70 -23.32
N MET A 320 12.22 -1.46 -22.00
CA MET A 320 11.12 -1.84 -21.11
C MET A 320 9.83 -1.06 -21.40
N ALA A 321 9.93 0.21 -21.83
CA ALA A 321 8.77 0.98 -22.29
C ALA A 321 8.16 0.34 -23.54
N HIS A 322 9.01 -0.04 -24.50
CA HIS A 322 8.61 -0.77 -25.71
C HIS A 322 7.97 -2.12 -25.40
N PHE A 323 8.50 -2.86 -24.44
CA PHE A 323 7.90 -4.13 -23.99
C PHE A 323 6.46 -3.91 -23.51
N HIS A 324 6.25 -2.85 -22.74
CA HIS A 324 4.95 -2.57 -22.17
C HIS A 324 3.94 -2.00 -23.16
N ILE A 325 4.36 -1.10 -24.06
CA ILE A 325 3.48 -0.52 -25.09
C ILE A 325 3.13 -1.56 -26.16
N GLY A 326 4.02 -2.52 -26.44
CA GLY A 326 3.78 -3.59 -27.41
C GLY A 326 2.51 -4.40 -27.12
N PHE A 327 2.20 -4.64 -25.84
CA PHE A 327 0.95 -5.28 -25.44
C PHE A 327 -0.29 -4.44 -25.74
N ILE A 328 -0.18 -3.12 -25.58
CA ILE A 328 -1.28 -2.17 -25.85
C ILE A 328 -1.52 -2.11 -27.36
N LEU A 329 -0.46 -1.91 -28.15
CA LEU A 329 -0.51 -1.88 -29.62
C LEU A 329 -1.10 -3.18 -30.19
N LYS A 330 -0.70 -4.34 -29.62
CA LYS A 330 -1.26 -5.63 -30.01
C LYS A 330 -2.77 -5.70 -29.74
N LYS A 331 -3.23 -5.17 -28.60
CA LYS A 331 -4.65 -5.11 -28.24
C LYS A 331 -5.45 -4.19 -29.18
N GLU A 332 -4.85 -3.10 -29.63
CA GLU A 332 -5.41 -2.15 -30.61
C GLU A 332 -5.33 -2.67 -32.07
N ASN A 333 -4.86 -3.90 -32.30
CA ASN A 333 -4.60 -4.48 -33.62
C ASN A 333 -3.53 -3.75 -34.46
N ARG A 334 -2.70 -2.89 -33.85
CA ARG A 334 -1.55 -2.22 -34.48
C ARG A 334 -0.35 -3.16 -34.55
N HIS A 335 -0.50 -4.26 -35.29
CA HIS A 335 0.42 -5.39 -35.25
C HIS A 335 1.84 -5.05 -35.72
N THR A 336 2.00 -4.25 -36.76
CA THR A 336 3.32 -3.83 -37.28
C THR A 336 4.12 -3.07 -36.21
N GLU A 337 3.46 -2.15 -35.51
CA GLU A 337 4.08 -1.33 -34.47
C GLU A 337 4.36 -2.14 -33.21
N ALA A 338 3.46 -3.07 -32.85
CA ALA A 338 3.69 -4.03 -31.78
C ALA A 338 4.92 -4.89 -32.06
N ILE A 339 5.10 -5.37 -33.30
CA ILE A 339 6.30 -6.12 -33.70
C ILE A 339 7.56 -5.27 -33.54
N SER A 340 7.54 -4.02 -34.01
CA SER A 340 8.68 -3.09 -33.87
C SER A 340 9.05 -2.91 -32.39
N SER A 341 8.06 -2.64 -31.54
CA SER A 341 8.25 -2.46 -30.09
C SER A 341 8.81 -3.73 -29.44
N PHE A 342 8.25 -4.91 -29.75
CA PHE A 342 8.75 -6.14 -29.16
C PHE A 342 10.14 -6.54 -29.65
N LYS A 343 10.57 -6.13 -30.86
CA LYS A 343 11.95 -6.32 -31.32
C LYS A 343 12.91 -5.49 -30.47
N ILE A 344 12.64 -4.20 -30.30
CA ILE A 344 13.44 -3.31 -29.44
C ILE A 344 13.52 -3.89 -28.02
N ALA A 345 12.38 -4.31 -27.47
CA ALA A 345 12.33 -4.97 -26.17
C ALA A 345 13.18 -6.25 -26.10
N ALA A 346 13.10 -7.12 -27.11
CA ALA A 346 13.82 -8.39 -27.12
C ALA A 346 15.34 -8.23 -27.32
N ASP A 347 15.77 -7.13 -27.94
CA ASP A 347 17.18 -6.82 -28.15
C ASP A 347 17.81 -6.17 -26.91
N GLY A 348 17.06 -5.32 -26.18
CA GLY A 348 17.58 -4.54 -25.05
C GLY A 348 17.23 -5.01 -23.63
N ILE A 349 16.26 -5.91 -23.44
CA ILE A 349 15.87 -6.43 -22.11
C ILE A 349 16.49 -7.81 -21.87
N ASP A 350 16.74 -8.14 -20.60
CA ASP A 350 17.13 -9.48 -20.14
C ASP A 350 16.09 -10.16 -19.23
N GLY A 351 16.34 -11.41 -18.83
CA GLY A 351 15.48 -12.13 -17.90
C GLY A 351 14.16 -12.61 -18.52
N ARG A 352 13.09 -12.60 -17.71
CA ARG A 352 11.80 -13.20 -18.09
C ARG A 352 11.09 -12.40 -19.17
N GLU A 353 11.22 -11.08 -19.11
CA GLU A 353 10.62 -10.12 -20.01
C GLU A 353 11.12 -10.34 -21.44
N ARG A 354 12.42 -10.64 -21.62
CA ARG A 354 13.00 -10.99 -22.92
C ARG A 354 12.37 -12.27 -23.53
N ILE A 355 12.19 -13.30 -22.71
CA ILE A 355 11.55 -14.56 -23.14
C ILE A 355 10.10 -14.29 -23.56
N ILE A 356 9.37 -13.47 -22.81
CA ILE A 356 8.00 -13.09 -23.13
C ILE A 356 7.96 -12.27 -24.43
N ALA A 357 8.91 -11.35 -24.65
CA ALA A 357 8.99 -10.58 -25.90
C ALA A 357 9.18 -11.51 -27.12
N PHE A 358 10.06 -12.51 -27.03
CA PHE A 358 10.20 -13.53 -28.08
C PHE A 358 8.92 -14.34 -28.29
N GLU A 359 8.20 -14.69 -27.22
CA GLU A 359 6.91 -15.37 -27.33
C GLU A 359 5.89 -14.53 -28.11
N GLU A 360 5.79 -13.25 -27.79
CA GLU A 360 4.86 -12.32 -28.43
C GLU A 360 5.22 -12.07 -29.90
N LEU A 361 6.51 -11.94 -30.22
CA LEU A 361 7.00 -11.89 -31.61
C LEU A 361 6.62 -13.16 -32.37
N ALA A 362 6.85 -14.35 -31.79
CA ALA A 362 6.49 -15.61 -32.43
C ALA A 362 4.98 -15.69 -32.71
N LYS A 363 4.12 -15.28 -31.76
CA LYS A 363 2.66 -15.24 -31.94
C LYS A 363 2.25 -14.26 -33.05
N LEU A 364 2.83 -13.07 -33.09
CA LEU A 364 2.51 -12.04 -34.10
C LEU A 364 2.92 -12.50 -35.50
N TYR A 365 4.12 -13.04 -35.65
CA TYR A 365 4.60 -13.57 -36.92
C TYR A 365 3.81 -14.81 -37.38
N GLU A 366 3.41 -15.71 -36.45
CA GLU A 366 2.61 -16.89 -36.78
C GLU A 366 1.19 -16.52 -37.24
N HIS A 367 0.50 -15.68 -36.46
CA HIS A 367 -0.95 -15.50 -36.61
C HIS A 367 -1.35 -14.26 -37.41
N LYS A 368 -0.51 -13.22 -37.45
CA LYS A 368 -0.85 -11.93 -38.07
C LYS A 368 -0.08 -11.70 -39.37
N VAL A 369 1.25 -11.84 -39.33
CA VAL A 369 2.11 -11.66 -40.52
C VAL A 369 2.11 -12.90 -41.40
N LYS A 370 1.95 -14.09 -40.80
CA LYS A 370 2.03 -15.41 -41.45
C LYS A 370 3.43 -15.77 -41.98
N GLU A 371 4.50 -15.20 -41.40
CA GLU A 371 5.88 -15.64 -41.64
C GLU A 371 6.25 -16.74 -40.64
N LEU A 372 6.03 -17.98 -41.03
CA LEU A 372 6.21 -19.13 -40.15
C LEU A 372 7.69 -19.37 -39.77
N ASP A 373 8.63 -19.13 -40.69
CA ASP A 373 10.07 -19.23 -40.41
C ASP A 373 10.53 -18.24 -39.34
N THR A 374 10.09 -16.99 -39.46
CA THR A 374 10.38 -15.94 -38.47
C THR A 374 9.77 -16.29 -37.11
N ALA A 375 8.54 -16.81 -37.09
CA ALA A 375 7.89 -17.27 -35.86
C ALA A 375 8.65 -18.44 -35.20
N LEU A 376 9.12 -19.40 -36.00
CA LEU A 376 9.90 -20.54 -35.53
C LEU A 376 11.25 -20.09 -34.96
N ARG A 377 11.92 -19.13 -35.61
CA ARG A 377 13.18 -18.54 -35.14
C ARG A 377 13.02 -17.93 -33.75
N TYR A 378 12.04 -17.07 -33.54
CA TYR A 378 11.81 -16.47 -32.21
C TYR A 378 11.41 -17.50 -31.15
N THR A 379 10.63 -18.52 -31.53
CA THR A 379 10.31 -19.65 -30.63
C THR A 379 11.58 -20.35 -30.15
N ARG A 380 12.52 -20.65 -31.06
CA ARG A 380 13.81 -21.30 -30.72
C ARG A 380 14.73 -20.40 -29.90
N MET A 381 14.76 -19.11 -30.18
CA MET A 381 15.51 -18.14 -29.36
C MET A 381 15.01 -18.14 -27.91
N ALA A 382 13.69 -18.16 -27.72
CA ALA A 382 13.08 -18.25 -26.39
C ALA A 382 13.43 -19.56 -25.66
N ILE A 383 13.35 -20.71 -26.35
CA ILE A 383 13.74 -22.02 -25.80
C ILE A 383 15.21 -22.01 -25.37
N LYS A 384 16.12 -21.52 -26.23
CA LYS A 384 17.55 -21.44 -25.94
C LYS A 384 17.81 -20.60 -24.68
N LEU A 385 17.15 -19.44 -24.56
CA LEU A 385 17.31 -18.56 -23.41
C LEU A 385 16.75 -19.18 -22.12
N LEU A 386 15.61 -19.89 -22.22
CA LEU A 386 15.00 -20.58 -21.09
C LEU A 386 15.90 -21.71 -20.56
N ASN A 387 16.55 -22.45 -21.45
CA ASN A 387 17.44 -23.57 -21.09
C ASN A 387 18.78 -23.09 -20.53
N ASN A 388 19.29 -21.97 -21.04
CA ASN A 388 20.61 -21.46 -20.64
C ASN A 388 20.61 -20.75 -19.27
N ASN A 389 19.44 -20.39 -18.72
CA ASN A 389 19.35 -19.59 -17.50
C ASN A 389 18.81 -20.44 -16.33
N SER A 390 19.70 -20.80 -15.41
CA SER A 390 19.38 -21.59 -14.21
C SER A 390 18.47 -20.86 -13.23
N ASP A 391 18.44 -19.53 -13.26
CA ASP A 391 17.93 -18.71 -12.15
C ASP A 391 16.41 -18.49 -12.21
N PHE A 392 15.77 -18.96 -13.28
CA PHE A 392 14.31 -18.92 -13.36
C PHE A 392 13.66 -19.97 -12.44
N PRO A 393 12.56 -19.62 -11.73
CA PRO A 393 11.82 -20.59 -10.93
C PRO A 393 11.32 -21.74 -11.78
N GLU A 394 11.36 -22.95 -11.21
CA GLU A 394 11.01 -24.19 -11.91
C GLU A 394 9.60 -24.15 -12.52
N ARG A 395 8.65 -23.56 -11.79
CA ARG A 395 7.28 -23.36 -12.29
C ARG A 395 7.22 -22.51 -13.57
N PHE A 396 8.07 -21.49 -13.68
CA PHE A 396 8.14 -20.64 -14.87
C PHE A 396 8.78 -21.40 -16.03
N LYS A 397 9.90 -22.11 -15.79
CA LYS A 397 10.57 -22.95 -16.80
C LYS A 397 9.63 -23.99 -17.38
N LYS A 398 8.97 -24.77 -16.53
CA LYS A 398 8.03 -25.81 -16.96
C LYS A 398 6.87 -25.25 -17.78
N ARG A 399 6.25 -24.15 -17.34
CA ARG A 399 5.12 -23.54 -18.06
C ARG A 399 5.55 -23.03 -19.42
N MET A 400 6.56 -22.17 -19.46
CA MET A 400 7.02 -21.55 -20.71
C MET A 400 7.60 -22.59 -21.68
N GLY A 401 8.36 -23.55 -21.16
CA GLY A 401 8.97 -24.62 -21.95
C GLY A 401 7.92 -25.45 -22.69
N ASN A 402 6.88 -25.92 -21.98
CA ASN A 402 5.76 -26.61 -22.61
C ASN A 402 5.11 -25.75 -23.71
N ASP A 403 4.82 -24.48 -23.44
CA ASP A 403 4.19 -23.58 -24.41
C ASP A 403 5.05 -23.39 -25.68
N PHE A 404 6.37 -23.29 -25.53
CA PHE A 404 7.29 -23.17 -26.66
C PHE A 404 7.48 -24.48 -27.43
N GLU A 405 7.54 -25.63 -26.76
CA GLU A 405 7.60 -26.94 -27.43
C GLU A 405 6.36 -27.19 -28.29
N TYR A 406 5.17 -26.97 -27.73
CA TYR A 406 3.93 -27.10 -28.49
C TYR A 406 3.89 -26.15 -29.68
N ARG A 407 4.38 -24.91 -29.50
CA ARG A 407 4.46 -23.94 -30.60
C ARG A 407 5.48 -24.37 -31.67
N GLU A 408 6.66 -24.87 -31.28
CA GLU A 408 7.67 -25.36 -32.23
C GLU A 408 7.13 -26.52 -33.06
N ILE A 409 6.53 -27.54 -32.42
CA ILE A 409 5.93 -28.68 -33.13
C ILE A 409 4.84 -28.20 -34.09
N ARG A 410 3.98 -27.27 -33.63
CA ARG A 410 2.90 -26.71 -34.45
C ARG A 410 3.45 -25.95 -35.67
N LEU A 411 4.47 -25.12 -35.49
CA LEU A 411 5.10 -24.36 -36.57
C LEU A 411 5.81 -25.28 -37.57
N ARG A 412 6.55 -26.29 -37.08
CA ARG A 412 7.21 -27.28 -37.94
C ARG A 412 6.21 -28.09 -38.77
N LYS A 413 5.07 -28.49 -38.20
CA LYS A 413 3.99 -29.16 -38.94
C LYS A 413 3.42 -28.28 -40.06
N LYS A 414 3.34 -26.97 -39.85
CA LYS A 414 2.84 -26.02 -40.87
C LYS A 414 3.87 -25.76 -41.97
N LEU A 415 5.16 -25.72 -41.62
CA LEU A 415 6.26 -25.49 -42.58
C LEU A 415 6.61 -26.75 -43.39
N PHE A 416 6.58 -27.92 -42.75
CA PHE A 416 7.02 -29.20 -43.32
C PHE A 416 5.92 -30.27 -43.09
N PRO A 417 4.78 -30.18 -43.81
CA PRO A 417 3.71 -31.18 -43.67
C PRO A 417 4.21 -32.56 -44.11
N GLY A 418 4.03 -33.59 -43.25
CA GLY A 418 4.38 -34.99 -43.55
C GLY A 418 5.63 -35.53 -42.85
N GLU A 419 6.40 -34.68 -42.16
CA GLU A 419 7.57 -35.12 -41.37
C GLU A 419 7.20 -35.44 -39.91
N ALA A 420 7.92 -36.40 -39.31
CA ALA A 420 7.84 -36.66 -37.87
C ALA A 420 8.53 -35.52 -37.10
N HIS A 421 7.72 -34.70 -36.42
CA HIS A 421 8.21 -33.54 -35.68
C HIS A 421 8.32 -33.82 -34.19
N GLN A 422 9.55 -33.99 -33.69
CA GLN A 422 9.86 -33.89 -32.26
C GLN A 422 10.28 -32.45 -31.92
N PRO A 423 9.95 -31.95 -30.72
CA PRO A 423 10.48 -30.67 -30.24
C PRO A 423 12.00 -30.77 -30.11
N THR A 424 12.69 -29.63 -30.18
CA THR A 424 14.11 -29.57 -29.82
C THR A 424 14.22 -30.05 -28.37
N LYS A 425 14.87 -31.21 -28.12
CA LYS A 425 14.87 -31.88 -26.81
C LYS A 425 15.17 -30.90 -25.67
N THR A 426 14.17 -30.64 -24.85
CA THR A 426 14.25 -29.86 -23.63
C THR A 426 14.69 -30.80 -22.52
N VAL A 427 15.91 -30.60 -22.02
CA VAL A 427 16.36 -31.26 -20.80
C VAL A 427 15.84 -30.39 -19.66
N PHE A 428 14.70 -30.74 -19.08
CA PHE A 428 14.20 -30.12 -17.85
C PHE A 428 14.82 -30.77 -16.63
#